data_AF-A0A972ULA7-F1
#
_entry.id   AF-A0A972ULA7-F1
#
_cell.length_a   1.000
_cell.length_b   1.000
_cell.length_c   1.000
_cell.angle_alpha   90.00
_cell.angle_beta   90.00
_cell.angle_gamma   90.00
#
_symmetry.space_group_name_H-M   'P 1'
#
loop_
_entity.id
_entity.type
_entity.pdbx_description
1 polymer ?
#
loop_
_entity_poly.entity_id
_entity_poly.type
_entity_poly.pdbx_seq_one_letter_code
_entity_poly.pdbx_strand_id
1 'polypeptide(L)'
;MIRPGIGQPVPRREDIRFLSGTGRYVEDFAVPAVTHAIVVRSPHAHAKVRSVHTAAAQRSAGVLAVLTGADANADGLGGLGIRGLPTGFGGPDAVWPLRPVLAADRVRYVGDPVALVIAETVDAAKDASELVEAAYDVLPAAATPDAAVLADAVAIWDDAPENICFRHEVGDAAAVNAAMAAAKHVIRISIRNNRLSANPIEPRGAIGSYDATDDRYTLRTSAQNPHRVREILADSVLGIPETGLRVVAGDVGGGFGMKGPVFAEEALVLWASRRVGRPVKWIADRSESFMSDAHGRDQIWQAEMALDRVGNILAIRANADFALGAYLAGSSHVPILLATEIFPSVYRCPAVHVAARGIFTNAPTTSPYRGAGQPEAIYVVERLIERAAEATGMTSEEIRRRNYIHPEAMPYTTPTGQVYDGGEFNTVTEKAMLLADHANFGLRRTDSERRGRLRGFGISYFIEITAIQGDRMEIRLDPSGAVTVLAGTFSHGQGHETVFPQLVSDWLGVSMERIRLVQGDTDRVAYG
;
A
#
# COMPACT_ATOMS: atom_id res chain seq x y z
N MET A 1 31.63 -16.64 24.41
CA MET A 1 30.81 -15.49 23.98
C MET A 1 29.42 -16.01 23.66
N ILE A 2 28.39 -15.45 24.28
CA ILE A 2 26.99 -15.76 23.96
C ILE A 2 26.79 -15.36 22.50
N ARG A 3 26.41 -16.32 21.65
CA ARG A 3 26.12 -16.05 20.24
C ARG A 3 24.81 -15.26 20.18
N PRO A 4 24.75 -14.10 19.54
CA PRO A 4 23.49 -13.40 19.34
C PRO A 4 22.57 -14.28 18.48
N GLY A 5 21.53 -14.83 19.12
CA GLY A 5 20.47 -15.64 18.52
C GLY A 5 19.11 -14.95 18.65
N ILE A 6 18.04 -15.68 18.32
CA ILE A 6 16.67 -15.16 18.29
C ILE A 6 16.31 -14.53 19.64
N GLY A 7 15.73 -13.32 19.60
CA GLY A 7 15.23 -12.61 20.79
C GLY A 7 16.23 -11.67 21.46
N GLN A 8 17.46 -11.55 20.96
CA GLN A 8 18.45 -10.61 21.48
C GLN A 8 18.42 -9.26 20.73
N PRO A 9 18.59 -8.11 21.43
CA PRO A 9 18.57 -6.78 20.83
C PRO A 9 19.91 -6.43 20.19
N VAL A 10 20.22 -7.06 19.05
CA VAL A 10 21.51 -6.88 18.37
C VAL A 10 21.54 -5.54 17.62
N PRO A 11 22.64 -4.75 17.71
CA PRO A 11 22.82 -3.54 16.91
C PRO A 11 22.72 -3.83 15.41
N ARG A 12 22.13 -2.90 14.66
CA ARG A 12 21.86 -3.14 13.24
C ARG A 12 23.13 -3.06 12.41
N ARG A 13 23.33 -4.03 11.52
CA ARG A 13 24.48 -4.10 10.60
C ARG A 13 24.40 -3.03 9.53
N GLU A 14 23.19 -2.77 9.04
CA GLU A 14 22.95 -1.76 8.01
C GLU A 14 23.20 -0.32 8.48
N ASP A 15 23.19 -0.05 9.79
CA ASP A 15 23.44 1.29 10.35
C ASP A 15 24.80 1.85 9.92
N ILE A 16 25.82 1.01 9.77
CA ILE A 16 27.17 1.46 9.43
C ILE A 16 27.17 2.22 8.10
N ARG A 17 26.45 1.73 7.07
CA ARG A 17 26.43 2.42 5.77
C ARG A 17 25.53 3.65 5.79
N PHE A 18 24.44 3.63 6.55
CA PHE A 18 23.51 4.75 6.64
C PHE A 18 24.09 5.92 7.44
N LEU A 19 24.77 5.64 8.55
CA LEU A 19 25.40 6.66 9.39
C LEU A 19 26.68 7.25 8.79
N SER A 20 27.33 6.53 7.87
CA SER A 20 28.54 7.02 7.18
C SER A 20 28.27 7.66 5.82
N GLY A 21 27.00 7.78 5.40
CA GLY A 21 26.64 8.36 4.10
C GLY A 21 27.03 7.48 2.90
N THR A 22 27.17 6.17 3.12
CA THR A 22 27.53 5.18 2.08
C THR A 22 26.39 4.26 1.70
N GLY A 23 25.16 4.60 2.12
CA GLY A 23 23.93 4.03 1.56
C GLY A 23 23.85 4.26 0.05
N ARG A 24 23.05 3.45 -0.63
CA ARG A 24 22.89 3.49 -2.09
C ARG A 24 21.41 3.52 -2.46
N TYR A 25 20.82 4.70 -2.37
CA TYR A 25 19.46 4.98 -2.82
C TYR A 25 19.41 5.12 -4.35
N VAL A 26 18.22 5.17 -4.95
CA VAL A 26 18.10 5.18 -6.42
C VAL A 26 18.84 6.35 -7.05
N GLU A 27 18.73 7.54 -6.45
CA GLU A 27 19.34 8.75 -6.98
C GLU A 27 20.88 8.68 -6.99
N ASP A 28 21.47 7.97 -6.01
CA ASP A 28 22.91 7.81 -5.81
C ASP A 28 23.59 6.93 -6.88
N PHE A 29 22.81 6.16 -7.64
CA PHE A 29 23.38 5.35 -8.72
C PHE A 29 23.94 6.26 -9.83
N ALA A 30 25.27 6.25 -9.93
CA ALA A 30 26.01 6.82 -11.04
C ALA A 30 25.92 5.88 -12.25
N VAL A 31 25.21 6.33 -13.29
CA VAL A 31 25.09 5.62 -14.57
C VAL A 31 25.72 6.48 -15.66
N PRO A 32 26.71 5.96 -16.42
CA PRO A 32 27.36 6.73 -17.48
C PRO A 32 26.37 7.24 -18.52
N ALA A 33 26.59 8.47 -19.00
CA ALA A 33 25.79 9.13 -20.04
C ALA A 33 24.27 9.18 -19.76
N VAL A 34 23.86 9.09 -18.49
CA VAL A 34 22.45 9.17 -18.08
C VAL A 34 21.82 10.49 -18.53
N THR A 35 20.57 10.41 -19.00
CA THR A 35 19.70 11.55 -19.32
C THR A 35 18.60 11.66 -18.29
N HIS A 36 17.95 12.81 -18.21
CA HIS A 36 16.96 13.10 -17.18
C HIS A 36 15.56 13.18 -17.80
N ALA A 37 14.58 12.62 -17.10
CA ALA A 37 13.19 12.65 -17.52
C ALA A 37 12.31 13.44 -16.55
N ILE A 38 11.34 14.16 -17.12
CA ILE A 38 10.25 14.83 -16.40
C ILE A 38 8.92 14.35 -17.00
N VAL A 39 7.99 13.97 -16.12
CA VAL A 39 6.64 13.57 -16.51
C VAL A 39 5.74 14.81 -16.52
N VAL A 40 5.18 15.13 -17.68
CA VAL A 40 4.13 16.14 -17.79
C VAL A 40 2.82 15.50 -17.34
N ARG A 41 2.15 16.14 -16.39
CA ARG A 41 0.96 15.59 -15.73
C ARG A 41 -0.27 16.44 -15.98
N SER A 42 -1.43 15.80 -15.95
CA SER A 42 -2.68 16.50 -16.11
C SER A 42 -2.98 17.42 -14.92
N PRO A 43 -3.38 18.68 -15.17
CA PRO A 43 -3.92 19.56 -14.13
C PRO A 43 -5.41 19.29 -13.85
N HIS A 44 -6.06 18.38 -14.58
CA HIS A 44 -7.50 18.14 -14.50
C HIS A 44 -7.83 16.80 -13.84
N ALA A 45 -8.83 16.80 -12.96
CA ALA A 45 -9.31 15.59 -12.31
C ALA A 45 -10.06 14.65 -13.27
N HIS A 46 -10.67 15.18 -14.32
CA HIS A 46 -11.34 14.39 -15.34
C HIS A 46 -11.42 15.20 -16.64
N ALA A 47 -10.85 14.70 -17.73
CA ALA A 47 -10.97 15.35 -19.04
C ALA A 47 -10.68 14.39 -20.19
N LYS A 48 -11.26 14.64 -21.36
CA LYS A 48 -10.81 14.02 -22.61
C LYS A 48 -9.58 14.77 -23.13
N VAL A 49 -8.56 14.04 -23.54
CA VAL A 49 -7.35 14.61 -24.16
C VAL A 49 -7.64 14.83 -25.65
N ARG A 50 -7.59 16.07 -26.11
CA ARG A 50 -7.82 16.43 -27.52
C ARG A 50 -6.55 16.36 -28.34
N SER A 51 -5.46 16.92 -27.80
CA SER A 51 -4.14 16.92 -28.41
C SER A 51 -3.07 17.17 -27.35
N VAL A 52 -1.85 16.72 -27.65
CA VAL A 52 -0.63 17.04 -26.88
C VAL A 52 0.39 17.58 -27.88
N HIS A 53 0.68 18.87 -27.80
CA HIS A 53 1.61 19.56 -28.68
C HIS A 53 3.01 19.60 -28.04
N THR A 54 3.96 18.96 -28.70
CA THR A 54 5.32 18.76 -28.17
C THR A 54 6.39 19.50 -28.96
N ALA A 55 6.03 20.13 -30.08
CA ALA A 55 7.00 20.65 -31.05
C ALA A 55 7.90 21.75 -30.49
N ALA A 56 7.41 22.60 -29.58
CA ALA A 56 8.22 23.62 -28.92
C ALA A 56 9.24 22.97 -27.98
N ALA A 57 8.79 22.09 -27.08
CA ALA A 57 9.63 21.32 -26.17
C ALA A 57 10.70 20.50 -26.90
N GLN A 58 10.35 19.84 -28.01
CA GLN A 58 11.29 19.04 -28.82
C GLN A 58 12.43 19.87 -29.44
N ARG A 59 12.23 21.17 -29.68
CA ARG A 59 13.26 22.06 -30.23
C ARG A 59 14.12 22.72 -29.16
N SER A 60 13.80 22.55 -27.89
CA SER A 60 14.57 23.13 -26.80
C SER A 60 15.98 22.54 -26.73
N ALA A 61 16.96 23.38 -26.38
CA ALA A 61 18.34 22.96 -26.26
C ALA A 61 18.49 21.85 -25.21
N GLY A 62 19.22 20.79 -25.56
CA GLY A 62 19.47 19.65 -24.68
C GLY A 62 18.32 18.65 -24.58
N VAL A 63 17.19 18.83 -25.27
CA VAL A 63 16.10 17.83 -25.32
C VAL A 63 16.43 16.75 -26.34
N LEU A 64 16.29 15.49 -25.93
CA LEU A 64 16.51 14.32 -26.79
C LEU A 64 15.20 13.80 -27.39
N ALA A 65 14.13 13.78 -26.58
CA ALA A 65 12.83 13.30 -27.00
C ALA A 65 11.73 13.88 -26.11
N VAL A 66 10.54 14.02 -26.70
CA VAL A 66 9.29 14.24 -25.98
C VAL A 66 8.32 13.19 -26.48
N LEU A 67 7.88 12.31 -25.58
CA LEU A 67 7.07 11.14 -25.86
C LEU A 67 5.67 11.31 -25.27
N THR A 68 4.65 10.86 -26.00
CA THR A 68 3.23 11.01 -25.66
C THR A 68 2.52 9.65 -25.59
N GLY A 69 1.26 9.64 -25.13
CA GLY A 69 0.43 8.44 -25.20
C GLY A 69 0.23 7.90 -26.63
N ALA A 70 0.28 8.76 -27.66
CA ALA A 70 0.22 8.32 -29.05
C ALA A 70 1.47 7.54 -29.46
N ASP A 71 2.66 7.99 -29.02
CA ASP A 71 3.92 7.28 -29.24
C ASP A 71 3.93 5.93 -28.52
N ALA A 72 3.42 5.89 -27.27
CA ALA A 72 3.29 4.65 -26.49
C ALA A 72 2.41 3.61 -27.21
N ASN A 73 1.26 4.03 -27.74
CA ASN A 73 0.37 3.17 -28.51
C ASN A 73 1.00 2.71 -29.83
N ALA A 74 1.69 3.60 -30.54
CA ALA A 74 2.37 3.29 -31.80
C ALA A 74 3.49 2.26 -31.62
N ASP A 75 4.20 2.32 -30.50
CA ASP A 75 5.25 1.36 -30.11
C ASP A 75 4.68 0.09 -29.46
N GLY A 76 3.35 -0.02 -29.30
CA GLY A 76 2.68 -1.20 -28.78
C GLY A 76 2.87 -1.42 -27.27
N LEU A 77 3.12 -0.36 -26.49
CA LEU A 77 3.18 -0.48 -25.04
C LEU A 77 1.82 -0.90 -24.48
N GLY A 78 1.85 -1.89 -23.58
CA GLY A 78 0.71 -2.27 -22.78
C GLY A 78 0.43 -1.30 -21.63
N GLY A 79 -0.39 -1.76 -20.69
CA GLY A 79 -0.77 -0.99 -19.50
C GLY A 79 -0.19 -1.59 -18.22
N LEU A 80 -0.29 -0.82 -17.14
CA LEU A 80 0.08 -1.27 -15.80
C LEU A 80 -0.89 -2.39 -15.37
N GLY A 81 -0.44 -3.63 -15.56
CA GLY A 81 -1.15 -4.83 -15.16
C GLY A 81 -1.36 -4.90 -13.64
N ILE A 82 -2.36 -5.66 -13.20
CA ILE A 82 -2.50 -6.08 -11.81
C ILE A 82 -2.30 -7.58 -11.72
N ARG A 83 -1.73 -8.04 -10.60
CA ARG A 83 -1.57 -9.45 -10.30
C ARG A 83 -2.43 -9.80 -9.10
N GLY A 84 -3.16 -10.90 -9.24
CA GLY A 84 -4.16 -11.31 -8.26
C GLY A 84 -5.37 -10.38 -8.29
N LEU A 85 -6.28 -10.62 -9.25
CA LEU A 85 -7.62 -10.03 -9.20
C LEU A 85 -8.34 -10.52 -7.93
N PRO A 86 -9.35 -9.79 -7.43
CA PRO A 86 -10.11 -10.24 -6.27
C PRO A 86 -10.61 -11.70 -6.43
N THR A 87 -11.08 -12.09 -7.62
CA THR A 87 -11.48 -13.46 -7.97
C THR A 87 -10.39 -14.52 -7.76
N GLY A 88 -9.13 -14.17 -8.06
CA GLY A 88 -7.98 -15.07 -7.86
C GLY A 88 -7.67 -15.35 -6.37
N PHE A 89 -8.24 -14.55 -5.47
CA PHE A 89 -8.17 -14.74 -4.02
C PHE A 89 -9.52 -15.20 -3.42
N GLY A 90 -10.43 -15.73 -4.24
CA GLY A 90 -11.78 -16.14 -3.80
C GLY A 90 -12.75 -14.97 -3.57
N GLY A 91 -12.35 -13.76 -3.97
CA GLY A 91 -13.16 -12.55 -3.93
C GLY A 91 -14.08 -12.38 -5.15
N PRO A 92 -14.79 -11.24 -5.24
CA PRO A 92 -15.81 -11.01 -6.27
C PRO A 92 -15.23 -10.68 -7.64
N ASP A 93 -16.06 -10.75 -8.69
CA ASP A 93 -15.75 -10.16 -9.99
C ASP A 93 -15.55 -8.64 -9.89
N ALA A 94 -14.68 -8.09 -10.73
CA ALA A 94 -14.34 -6.67 -10.72
C ALA A 94 -14.21 -6.08 -12.12
N VAL A 95 -14.63 -4.83 -12.28
CA VAL A 95 -14.32 -4.02 -13.46
C VAL A 95 -12.86 -3.58 -13.39
N TRP A 96 -12.04 -4.02 -14.34
CA TRP A 96 -10.61 -3.71 -14.37
C TRP A 96 -10.18 -3.19 -15.75
N PRO A 97 -10.36 -1.88 -15.99
CA PRO A 97 -9.94 -1.26 -17.26
C PRO A 97 -8.42 -1.16 -17.35
N LEU A 98 -7.91 -1.11 -18.58
CA LEU A 98 -6.49 -0.89 -18.85
C LEU A 98 -6.03 0.44 -18.22
N ARG A 99 -4.94 0.39 -17.44
CA ARG A 99 -4.26 1.59 -16.93
C ARG A 99 -3.07 1.93 -17.85
N PRO A 100 -3.15 2.95 -18.71
CA PRO A 100 -2.04 3.27 -19.60
C PRO A 100 -0.85 3.86 -18.83
N VAL A 101 0.36 3.77 -19.42
CA VAL A 101 1.57 4.42 -18.88
C VAL A 101 1.59 5.94 -19.15
N LEU A 102 0.99 6.37 -20.26
CA LEU A 102 0.69 7.76 -20.60
C LEU A 102 -0.75 7.82 -21.13
N ALA A 103 -1.58 8.70 -20.59
CA ALA A 103 -2.93 8.94 -21.06
C ALA A 103 -2.91 9.49 -22.49
N ALA A 104 -3.64 8.82 -23.39
CA ALA A 104 -3.81 9.24 -24.79
C ALA A 104 -5.23 9.77 -25.07
N ASP A 105 -6.23 9.26 -24.35
CA ASP A 105 -7.65 9.47 -24.61
C ASP A 105 -8.32 10.34 -23.52
N ARG A 106 -8.04 10.02 -22.25
CA ARG A 106 -8.74 10.58 -21.10
C ARG A 106 -7.82 10.56 -19.89
N VAL A 107 -7.78 11.68 -19.18
CA VAL A 107 -7.16 11.81 -17.87
C VAL A 107 -8.23 11.68 -16.80
N ARG A 108 -7.93 10.95 -15.72
CA ARG A 108 -8.93 10.55 -14.73
C ARG A 108 -8.62 11.01 -13.31
N TYR A 109 -7.50 11.71 -13.11
CA TYR A 109 -7.17 12.38 -11.85
C TYR A 109 -6.12 13.47 -12.07
N VAL A 110 -6.03 14.44 -11.15
CA VAL A 110 -4.96 15.44 -11.18
C VAL A 110 -3.64 14.73 -10.91
N GLY A 111 -2.70 14.77 -11.85
CA GLY A 111 -1.46 14.00 -11.79
C GLY A 111 -1.34 12.87 -12.81
N ASP A 112 -2.39 12.57 -13.58
CA ASP A 112 -2.38 11.52 -14.62
C ASP A 112 -1.29 11.85 -15.68
N PRO A 113 -0.40 10.91 -16.05
CA PRO A 113 0.71 11.20 -16.95
C PRO A 113 0.22 11.44 -18.38
N VAL A 114 0.67 12.51 -19.05
CA VAL A 114 0.27 12.81 -20.44
C VAL A 114 1.42 12.87 -21.43
N ALA A 115 2.63 13.22 -20.96
CA ALA A 115 3.84 13.17 -21.76
C ALA A 115 5.09 12.92 -20.88
N LEU A 116 6.18 12.53 -21.53
CA LEU A 116 7.49 12.34 -20.93
C LEU A 116 8.52 13.14 -21.73
N VAL A 117 9.21 14.08 -21.07
CA VAL A 117 10.30 14.86 -21.66
C VAL A 117 11.62 14.23 -21.21
N ILE A 118 12.56 14.02 -22.14
CA ILE A 118 13.90 13.49 -21.87
C ILE A 118 14.94 14.50 -22.37
N ALA A 119 15.86 14.91 -21.48
CA ALA A 119 16.90 15.88 -21.79
C ALA A 119 18.26 15.51 -21.18
N GLU A 120 19.31 16.21 -21.60
CA GLU A 120 20.68 16.02 -21.11
C GLU A 120 20.85 16.36 -19.63
N THR A 121 20.07 17.33 -19.12
CA THR A 121 20.06 17.75 -17.72
C THR A 121 18.65 17.80 -17.18
N VAL A 122 18.51 17.70 -15.85
CA VAL A 122 17.21 17.83 -15.19
C VAL A 122 16.57 19.20 -15.42
N ASP A 123 17.36 20.27 -15.44
CA ASP A 123 16.86 21.63 -15.65
C ASP A 123 16.35 21.81 -17.09
N ALA A 124 17.07 21.30 -18.10
CA ALA A 124 16.59 21.33 -19.48
C ALA A 124 15.29 20.52 -19.66
N ALA A 125 15.14 19.39 -18.95
CA ALA A 125 13.92 18.60 -18.98
C ALA A 125 12.74 19.35 -18.34
N LYS A 126 12.96 20.07 -17.23
CA LYS A 126 11.96 20.89 -16.56
C LYS A 126 11.52 22.09 -17.41
N ASP A 127 12.48 22.82 -17.98
CA ASP A 127 12.18 23.98 -18.83
C ASP A 127 11.40 23.54 -20.08
N ALA A 128 11.78 22.41 -20.69
CA ALA A 128 11.07 21.87 -21.83
C ALA A 128 9.69 21.28 -21.48
N SER A 129 9.49 20.77 -20.26
CA SER A 129 8.17 20.28 -19.85
C SER A 129 7.10 21.37 -19.78
N GLU A 130 7.48 22.60 -19.45
CA GLU A 130 6.57 23.77 -19.44
C GLU A 130 6.13 24.20 -20.85
N LEU A 131 6.82 23.71 -21.90
CA LEU A 131 6.49 24.00 -23.31
C LEU A 131 5.61 22.90 -23.94
N VAL A 132 5.21 21.88 -23.19
CA VAL A 132 4.27 20.86 -23.64
C VAL A 132 2.85 21.37 -23.40
N GLU A 133 2.11 21.60 -24.47
CA GLU A 133 0.74 22.12 -24.41
C GLU A 133 -0.28 21.01 -24.68
N ALA A 134 -1.09 20.65 -23.70
CA ALA A 134 -2.16 19.68 -23.85
C ALA A 134 -3.53 20.38 -23.86
N ALA A 135 -4.37 20.06 -24.84
CA ALA A 135 -5.74 20.55 -24.94
C ALA A 135 -6.73 19.54 -24.35
N TYR A 136 -7.67 20.02 -23.54
CA TYR A 136 -8.58 19.18 -22.76
C TYR A 136 -10.04 19.63 -22.92
N ASP A 137 -10.94 18.65 -22.98
CA ASP A 137 -12.36 18.85 -22.69
C ASP A 137 -12.63 18.38 -21.25
N VAL A 138 -12.71 19.34 -20.33
CA VAL A 138 -12.91 19.06 -18.90
C VAL A 138 -14.30 18.46 -18.66
N LEU A 139 -14.33 17.41 -17.84
CA LEU A 139 -15.54 16.69 -17.45
C LEU A 139 -15.81 16.89 -15.94
N PRO A 140 -17.06 16.71 -15.48
CA PRO A 140 -17.36 16.62 -14.06
C PRO A 140 -16.53 15.50 -13.39
N ALA A 141 -16.09 15.75 -12.17
CA ALA A 141 -15.22 14.85 -11.42
C ALA A 141 -15.74 14.63 -10.00
N ALA A 142 -15.54 13.43 -9.47
CA ALA A 142 -15.91 13.06 -8.10
C ALA A 142 -14.70 12.48 -7.35
N ALA A 143 -14.13 13.25 -6.42
CA ALA A 143 -12.89 12.88 -5.72
C ALA A 143 -13.11 11.96 -4.49
N THR A 144 -14.34 11.83 -4.00
CA THR A 144 -14.68 11.04 -2.80
C THR A 144 -15.69 9.95 -3.12
N PRO A 145 -15.71 8.82 -2.37
CA PRO A 145 -16.63 7.71 -2.65
C PRO A 145 -18.10 8.11 -2.63
N ASP A 146 -18.51 8.94 -1.67
CA ASP A 146 -19.89 9.43 -1.52
C ASP A 146 -20.35 10.33 -2.67
N ALA A 147 -19.44 11.10 -3.25
CA ALA A 147 -19.73 11.91 -4.44
C ALA A 147 -19.77 11.06 -5.72
N ALA A 148 -18.93 10.04 -5.81
CA ALA A 148 -18.80 9.21 -7.02
C ALA A 148 -19.98 8.27 -7.24
N VAL A 149 -20.75 7.95 -6.20
CA VAL A 149 -21.92 7.04 -6.26
C VAL A 149 -23.27 7.78 -6.26
N LEU A 150 -23.27 9.11 -6.43
CA LEU A 150 -24.51 9.87 -6.63
C LEU A 150 -25.16 9.48 -7.96
N ALA A 151 -26.48 9.54 -8.03
CA ALA A 151 -27.24 9.12 -9.22
C ALA A 151 -26.91 9.93 -10.49
N ASP A 152 -26.44 11.17 -10.34
CA ASP A 152 -26.03 12.07 -11.41
C ASP A 152 -24.50 12.16 -11.58
N ALA A 153 -23.73 11.35 -10.86
CA ALA A 153 -22.28 11.30 -11.01
C ALA A 153 -21.89 10.82 -12.42
N VAL A 154 -20.92 11.49 -13.03
CA VAL A 154 -20.37 11.06 -14.32
C VAL A 154 -19.54 9.79 -14.12
N ALA A 155 -19.78 8.78 -14.95
CA ALA A 155 -18.99 7.56 -14.95
C ALA A 155 -17.53 7.86 -15.33
N ILE A 156 -16.60 7.41 -14.49
CA ILE A 156 -15.16 7.50 -14.74
C ILE A 156 -14.76 6.48 -15.82
N TRP A 157 -15.43 5.32 -15.80
CA TRP A 157 -15.30 4.23 -16.75
C TRP A 157 -16.65 3.84 -17.31
N ASP A 158 -16.68 3.65 -18.62
CA ASP A 158 -17.90 3.28 -19.33
C ASP A 158 -18.37 1.87 -18.89
N ASP A 159 -17.44 0.98 -18.53
CA ASP A 159 -17.71 -0.37 -18.00
C ASP A 159 -18.20 -0.39 -16.54
N ALA A 160 -18.16 0.75 -15.84
CA ALA A 160 -18.63 0.90 -14.46
C ALA A 160 -19.53 2.16 -14.32
N PRO A 161 -20.76 2.14 -14.86
CA PRO A 161 -21.63 3.33 -14.93
C PRO A 161 -22.02 3.89 -13.55
N GLU A 162 -22.01 3.07 -12.50
CA GLU A 162 -22.25 3.48 -11.11
C GLU A 162 -20.96 3.87 -10.36
N ASN A 163 -19.81 3.91 -11.03
CA ASN A 163 -18.47 4.03 -10.44
C ASN A 163 -18.12 2.94 -9.41
N ILE A 164 -18.85 1.83 -9.39
CA ILE A 164 -18.57 0.68 -8.52
C ILE A 164 -17.73 -0.33 -9.29
N CYS A 165 -16.51 -0.58 -8.82
CA CYS A 165 -15.58 -1.55 -9.39
C CYS A 165 -15.97 -2.98 -9.04
N PHE A 166 -16.27 -3.23 -7.76
CA PHE A 166 -16.75 -4.52 -7.26
C PHE A 166 -17.49 -4.36 -5.93
N ARG A 167 -18.24 -5.39 -5.54
CA ARG A 167 -18.95 -5.50 -4.27
C ARG A 167 -18.49 -6.76 -3.55
N HIS A 168 -18.20 -6.66 -2.26
CA HIS A 168 -17.76 -7.77 -1.43
C HIS A 168 -18.59 -7.84 -0.16
N GLU A 169 -19.04 -9.04 0.22
CA GLU A 169 -19.90 -9.25 1.38
C GLU A 169 -19.45 -10.51 2.13
N VAL A 170 -19.42 -10.43 3.45
CA VAL A 170 -19.06 -11.55 4.35
C VAL A 170 -20.02 -11.62 5.52
N GLY A 171 -20.23 -12.84 6.03
CA GLY A 171 -21.04 -13.11 7.22
C GLY A 171 -22.53 -13.38 6.92
N ASP A 172 -23.39 -13.23 7.93
CA ASP A 172 -24.80 -13.65 7.90
C ASP A 172 -25.75 -12.48 8.24
N ALA A 173 -26.32 -11.88 7.20
CA ALA A 173 -27.26 -10.77 7.32
C ALA A 173 -28.54 -11.16 8.09
N ALA A 174 -29.03 -12.40 7.94
CA ALA A 174 -30.27 -12.85 8.58
C ALA A 174 -30.07 -13.01 10.09
N ALA A 175 -28.97 -13.65 10.50
CA ALA A 175 -28.59 -13.78 11.90
C ALA A 175 -28.37 -12.41 12.56
N VAL A 176 -27.70 -11.49 11.87
CA VAL A 176 -27.50 -10.11 12.34
C VAL A 176 -28.83 -9.39 12.51
N ASN A 177 -29.76 -9.50 11.56
CA ASN A 177 -31.07 -8.86 11.67
C ASN A 177 -31.89 -9.40 12.85
N ALA A 178 -31.85 -10.72 13.08
CA ALA A 178 -32.51 -11.33 14.24
C ALA A 178 -31.90 -10.85 15.56
N ALA A 179 -30.58 -10.80 15.66
CA ALA A 179 -29.87 -10.32 16.85
C ALA A 179 -30.12 -8.82 17.12
N MET A 180 -30.15 -7.98 16.08
CA MET A 180 -30.48 -6.56 16.20
C MET A 180 -31.90 -6.34 16.73
N ALA A 181 -32.87 -7.16 16.32
CA ALA A 181 -34.25 -7.08 16.81
C ALA A 181 -34.40 -7.50 18.29
N ALA A 182 -33.56 -8.44 18.75
CA ALA A 182 -33.55 -8.92 20.13
C ALA A 182 -32.69 -8.06 21.08
N ALA A 183 -31.91 -7.11 20.55
CA ALA A 183 -30.91 -6.37 21.30
C ALA A 183 -31.53 -5.43 22.35
N LYS A 184 -30.87 -5.31 23.51
CA LYS A 184 -31.22 -4.30 24.51
C LYS A 184 -30.66 -2.93 24.14
N HIS A 185 -29.44 -2.90 23.59
CA HIS A 185 -28.80 -1.70 23.09
C HIS A 185 -28.38 -1.92 21.65
N VAL A 186 -28.62 -0.92 20.79
CA VAL A 186 -28.10 -0.87 19.43
C VAL A 186 -27.31 0.40 19.26
N ILE A 187 -26.01 0.25 19.09
CA ILE A 187 -25.06 1.35 18.90
C ILE A 187 -24.88 1.57 17.42
N ARG A 188 -24.80 2.84 17.01
CA ARG A 188 -24.59 3.22 15.60
C ARG A 188 -23.53 4.28 15.49
N ILE A 189 -22.62 4.12 14.53
CA ILE A 189 -21.61 5.11 14.20
C ILE A 189 -21.47 5.27 12.69
N SER A 190 -21.05 6.47 12.28
CA SER A 190 -20.58 6.76 10.94
C SER A 190 -19.16 7.32 11.05
N ILE A 191 -18.22 6.74 10.31
CA ILE A 191 -16.80 7.09 10.37
C ILE A 191 -16.28 7.30 8.95
N ARG A 192 -15.63 8.45 8.73
CA ARG A 192 -14.77 8.67 7.58
C ARG A 192 -13.32 8.46 8.00
N ASN A 193 -12.68 7.43 7.45
CA ASN A 193 -11.24 7.28 7.49
C ASN A 193 -10.66 8.11 6.33
N ASN A 194 -10.07 9.26 6.66
CA ASN A 194 -9.58 10.19 5.66
C ASN A 194 -8.45 9.57 4.83
N ARG A 195 -8.39 9.99 3.56
CA ARG A 195 -7.27 9.70 2.67
C ARG A 195 -5.95 10.21 3.25
N LEU A 196 -4.88 9.42 3.08
CA LEU A 196 -3.52 9.75 3.56
C LEU A 196 -2.46 9.43 2.50
N SER A 197 -1.39 10.21 2.49
CA SER A 197 -0.15 9.83 1.80
C SER A 197 0.79 9.11 2.77
N ALA A 198 1.47 8.05 2.30
CA ALA A 198 2.53 7.40 3.07
C ALA A 198 3.77 8.30 3.22
N ASN A 199 3.96 9.24 2.29
CA ASN A 199 4.97 10.30 2.30
C ASN A 199 6.37 9.83 2.76
N PRO A 200 6.96 8.78 2.15
CA PRO A 200 8.31 8.35 2.51
C PRO A 200 9.32 9.45 2.28
N ILE A 201 10.34 9.54 3.15
CA ILE A 201 11.35 10.61 3.10
C ILE A 201 12.09 10.60 1.76
N GLU A 202 12.43 9.42 1.24
CA GLU A 202 12.87 9.25 -0.13
C GLU A 202 11.64 9.20 -1.06
N PRO A 203 11.48 10.15 -2.00
CA PRO A 203 10.48 10.04 -3.07
C PRO A 203 10.65 8.78 -3.91
N ARG A 204 9.74 8.53 -4.85
CA ARG A 204 9.96 7.51 -5.87
C ARG A 204 11.05 7.93 -6.84
N GLY A 205 11.77 6.95 -7.39
CA GLY A 205 12.78 7.18 -8.40
C GLY A 205 13.03 5.92 -9.22
N ALA A 206 13.39 6.11 -10.48
CA ALA A 206 13.68 5.03 -11.40
C ALA A 206 14.78 5.42 -12.39
N ILE A 207 15.63 4.46 -12.75
CA ILE A 207 16.61 4.58 -13.83
C ILE A 207 16.46 3.38 -14.76
N GLY A 208 16.04 3.64 -15.98
CA GLY A 208 15.96 2.65 -17.05
C GLY A 208 17.24 2.63 -17.87
N SER A 209 17.67 1.46 -18.29
CA SER A 209 18.79 1.28 -19.22
C SER A 209 18.47 0.12 -20.16
N TYR A 210 18.54 0.37 -21.46
CA TYR A 210 18.44 -0.68 -22.47
C TYR A 210 19.81 -0.90 -23.12
N ASP A 211 20.26 -2.16 -23.12
CA ASP A 211 21.45 -2.60 -23.84
C ASP A 211 21.02 -3.23 -25.17
N ALA A 212 21.36 -2.57 -26.28
CA ALA A 212 21.05 -3.06 -27.62
C ALA A 212 21.90 -4.28 -28.04
N THR A 213 23.05 -4.51 -27.38
CA THR A 213 23.93 -5.65 -27.66
C THR A 213 23.33 -6.95 -27.15
N ASP A 214 22.80 -6.90 -25.93
CA ASP A 214 22.21 -8.05 -25.23
C ASP A 214 20.68 -8.11 -25.38
N ASP A 215 20.07 -7.13 -26.05
CA ASP A 215 18.61 -6.92 -26.12
C ASP A 215 17.94 -7.00 -24.74
N ARG A 216 18.50 -6.26 -23.78
CA ARG A 216 18.19 -6.43 -22.36
C ARG A 216 18.00 -5.11 -21.63
N TYR A 217 16.98 -5.07 -20.78
CA TYR A 217 16.70 -3.94 -19.91
C TYR A 217 17.28 -4.16 -18.50
N THR A 218 17.74 -3.06 -17.90
CA THR A 218 17.98 -2.95 -16.46
C THR A 218 17.18 -1.77 -15.90
N LEU A 219 16.36 -2.04 -14.89
CA LEU A 219 15.67 -1.04 -14.09
C LEU A 219 16.33 -0.96 -12.71
N ARG A 220 16.74 0.24 -12.30
CA ARG A 220 17.05 0.56 -10.90
C ARG A 220 15.91 1.38 -10.32
N THR A 221 15.25 0.92 -9.26
CA THR A 221 14.03 1.55 -8.74
C THR A 221 13.90 1.42 -7.22
N SER A 222 13.16 2.34 -6.59
CA SER A 222 12.86 2.31 -5.16
C SER A 222 11.55 1.53 -4.95
N ALA A 223 11.60 0.23 -5.23
CA ALA A 223 10.44 -0.66 -5.14
C ALA A 223 10.47 -1.51 -3.86
N GLN A 224 9.30 -1.91 -3.37
CA GLN A 224 9.20 -2.85 -2.25
C GLN A 224 9.24 -4.31 -2.67
N ASN A 225 8.82 -4.61 -3.91
CA ASN A 225 8.83 -5.96 -4.48
C ASN A 225 9.44 -5.91 -5.90
N PRO A 226 10.78 -6.04 -6.04
CA PRO A 226 11.45 -5.95 -7.33
C PRO A 226 11.10 -7.11 -8.28
N HIS A 227 10.76 -8.29 -7.77
CA HIS A 227 10.34 -9.44 -8.58
C HIS A 227 8.99 -9.20 -9.22
N ARG A 228 8.02 -8.70 -8.46
CA ARG A 228 6.70 -8.29 -8.98
C ARG A 228 6.81 -7.16 -10.00
N VAL A 229 7.72 -6.20 -9.77
CA VAL A 229 8.02 -5.13 -10.73
C VAL A 229 8.52 -5.73 -12.05
N ARG A 230 9.48 -6.67 -12.00
CA ARG A 230 9.99 -7.35 -13.20
C ARG A 230 8.87 -8.06 -13.95
N GLU A 231 8.07 -8.86 -13.23
CA GLU A 231 6.97 -9.65 -13.79
C GLU A 231 5.98 -8.76 -14.55
N ILE A 232 5.46 -7.72 -13.91
CA ILE A 232 4.42 -6.85 -14.49
C ILE A 232 4.97 -6.01 -15.65
N LEU A 233 6.18 -5.45 -15.50
CA LEU A 233 6.76 -4.61 -16.56
C LEU A 233 7.12 -5.43 -17.81
N ALA A 234 7.69 -6.62 -17.62
CA ALA A 234 8.07 -7.48 -18.74
C ALA A 234 6.83 -7.97 -19.51
N ASP A 235 5.85 -8.53 -18.80
CA ASP A 235 4.66 -9.13 -19.41
C ASP A 235 3.63 -8.07 -19.87
N SER A 236 3.14 -7.24 -18.95
CA SER A 236 1.94 -6.44 -19.20
C SER A 236 2.22 -5.10 -19.88
N VAL A 237 3.48 -4.64 -19.87
CA VAL A 237 3.85 -3.34 -20.45
C VAL A 237 4.75 -3.48 -21.67
N LEU A 238 5.88 -4.19 -21.55
CA LEU A 238 6.89 -4.28 -22.61
C LEU A 238 6.67 -5.44 -23.58
N GLY A 239 5.90 -6.47 -23.19
CA GLY A 239 5.68 -7.66 -24.02
C GLY A 239 6.95 -8.47 -24.28
N ILE A 240 7.85 -8.56 -23.30
CA ILE A 240 9.13 -9.26 -23.40
C ILE A 240 9.21 -10.43 -22.39
N PRO A 241 10.07 -11.44 -22.62
CA PRO A 241 10.37 -12.44 -21.61
C PRO A 241 10.93 -11.80 -20.33
N GLU A 242 10.58 -12.31 -19.15
CA GLU A 242 11.12 -11.80 -17.87
C GLU A 242 12.65 -11.79 -17.82
N THR A 243 13.32 -12.74 -18.49
CA THR A 243 14.79 -12.79 -18.59
C THR A 243 15.39 -11.58 -19.31
N GLY A 244 14.60 -10.92 -20.15
CA GLY A 244 14.96 -9.67 -20.84
C GLY A 244 14.93 -8.44 -19.94
N LEU A 245 14.49 -8.54 -18.68
CA LEU A 245 14.46 -7.43 -17.73
C LEU A 245 15.12 -7.82 -16.41
N ARG A 246 16.09 -7.02 -15.97
CA ARG A 246 16.64 -7.07 -14.61
C ARG A 246 16.13 -5.89 -13.80
N VAL A 247 15.55 -6.15 -12.65
CA VAL A 247 15.20 -5.11 -11.65
C VAL A 247 16.17 -5.17 -10.47
N VAL A 248 16.68 -4.00 -10.08
CA VAL A 248 17.59 -3.80 -8.95
C VAL A 248 17.05 -2.70 -8.04
N ALA A 249 16.73 -3.05 -6.80
CA ALA A 249 16.44 -2.11 -5.72
C ALA A 249 17.63 -2.10 -4.73
N GLY A 250 18.18 -0.91 -4.50
CA GLY A 250 19.31 -0.68 -3.59
C GLY A 250 18.87 -0.52 -2.14
N ASP A 251 19.32 0.54 -1.47
CA ASP A 251 18.66 1.01 -0.26
C ASP A 251 17.38 1.77 -0.62
N VAL A 252 16.33 1.62 0.19
CA VAL A 252 15.04 2.32 -0.02
C VAL A 252 14.69 3.10 1.25
N GLY A 253 14.51 4.42 1.11
CA GLY A 253 14.24 5.37 2.19
C GLY A 253 12.78 5.36 2.66
N GLY A 254 12.27 4.16 2.94
CA GLY A 254 10.89 3.90 3.35
C GLY A 254 9.97 3.57 2.17
N GLY A 255 9.15 2.53 2.35
CA GLY A 255 8.13 2.11 1.36
C GLY A 255 6.70 2.12 1.91
N PHE A 256 6.49 1.56 3.10
CA PHE A 256 5.23 1.61 3.86
C PHE A 256 3.97 1.03 3.18
N GLY A 257 4.16 0.28 2.09
CA GLY A 257 3.11 -0.30 1.23
C GLY A 257 2.84 0.54 -0.04
N MET A 258 3.24 1.82 -0.02
CA MET A 258 3.07 2.74 -1.15
C MET A 258 3.99 2.41 -2.33
N LYS A 259 5.22 1.99 -2.07
CA LYS A 259 6.19 1.53 -3.09
C LYS A 259 6.00 0.03 -3.46
N GLY A 260 4.87 -0.57 -3.08
CA GLY A 260 4.51 -1.96 -3.40
C GLY A 260 4.05 -2.18 -4.84
N PRO A 261 3.10 -1.39 -5.36
CA PRO A 261 2.66 -1.45 -6.74
C PRO A 261 3.74 -1.00 -7.74
N VAL A 262 3.53 -1.36 -9.01
CA VAL A 262 4.28 -0.80 -10.15
C VAL A 262 3.67 0.53 -10.57
N PHE A 263 4.53 1.49 -10.91
CA PHE A 263 4.12 2.81 -11.36
C PHE A 263 4.54 3.09 -12.81
N ALA A 264 3.85 4.03 -13.45
CA ALA A 264 4.05 4.35 -14.86
C ALA A 264 5.49 4.76 -15.15
N GLU A 265 6.10 5.50 -14.24
CA GLU A 265 7.43 6.08 -14.40
C GLU A 265 8.52 5.01 -14.51
N GLU A 266 8.34 3.84 -13.89
CA GLU A 266 9.25 2.69 -14.02
C GLU A 266 9.23 2.11 -15.43
N ALA A 267 8.04 2.00 -16.04
CA ALA A 267 7.90 1.62 -17.45
C ALA A 267 8.46 2.68 -18.39
N LEU A 268 8.17 3.95 -18.09
CA LEU A 268 8.53 5.09 -18.93
C LEU A 268 10.04 5.24 -19.09
N VAL A 269 10.82 5.08 -18.02
CA VAL A 269 12.28 5.16 -18.12
C VAL A 269 12.88 4.01 -18.93
N LEU A 270 12.29 2.81 -18.88
CA LEU A 270 12.76 1.66 -19.68
C LEU A 270 12.48 1.88 -21.16
N TRP A 271 11.23 2.21 -21.49
CA TRP A 271 10.83 2.51 -22.86
C TRP A 271 11.62 3.68 -23.46
N ALA A 272 11.71 4.79 -22.72
CA ALA A 272 12.46 5.96 -23.16
C ALA A 272 13.94 5.62 -23.38
N SER A 273 14.55 4.80 -22.52
CA SER A 273 15.95 4.41 -22.68
C SER A 273 16.22 3.69 -24.00
N ARG A 274 15.32 2.79 -24.41
CA ARG A 274 15.41 2.17 -25.74
C ARG A 274 15.23 3.17 -26.87
N ARG A 275 14.31 4.12 -26.73
CA ARG A 275 14.04 5.16 -27.74
C ARG A 275 15.21 6.10 -27.97
N VAL A 276 15.87 6.54 -26.89
CA VAL A 276 16.98 7.50 -26.98
C VAL A 276 18.37 6.85 -27.05
N GLY A 277 18.46 5.53 -26.88
CA GLY A 277 19.72 4.78 -26.88
C GLY A 277 20.66 5.13 -25.71
N ARG A 278 20.11 5.66 -24.61
CA ARG A 278 20.85 6.12 -23.42
C ARG A 278 20.07 5.79 -22.16
N PRO A 279 20.73 5.59 -21.00
CA PRO A 279 20.03 5.44 -19.72
C PRO A 279 19.19 6.68 -19.37
N VAL A 280 17.99 6.49 -18.83
CA VAL A 280 17.06 7.57 -18.47
C VAL A 280 16.77 7.51 -16.96
N LYS A 281 17.02 8.61 -16.25
CA LYS A 281 16.76 8.77 -14.81
C LYS A 281 15.55 9.70 -14.60
N TRP A 282 14.59 9.25 -13.81
CA TRP A 282 13.49 10.06 -13.27
C TRP A 282 13.52 9.97 -11.74
N ILE A 283 13.43 11.11 -11.07
CA ILE A 283 13.33 11.22 -9.61
C ILE A 283 12.14 12.15 -9.33
N ALA A 284 11.17 11.66 -8.57
CA ALA A 284 10.01 12.47 -8.22
C ALA A 284 10.42 13.62 -7.29
N ASP A 285 9.84 14.79 -7.50
CA ASP A 285 9.84 15.80 -6.45
C ASP A 285 8.75 15.48 -5.38
N ARG A 286 8.80 16.20 -4.26
CA ARG A 286 7.83 15.98 -3.17
C ARG A 286 6.39 16.34 -3.58
N SER A 287 6.20 17.40 -4.35
CA SER A 287 4.88 17.86 -4.79
C SER A 287 4.26 16.88 -5.80
N GLU A 288 5.06 16.38 -6.73
CA GLU A 288 4.76 15.32 -7.67
C GLU A 288 4.36 14.04 -6.94
N SER A 289 5.06 13.69 -5.86
CA SER A 289 4.74 12.51 -5.04
C SER A 289 3.31 12.59 -4.47
N PHE A 290 2.84 13.77 -4.03
CA PHE A 290 1.45 13.91 -3.55
C PHE A 290 0.40 13.67 -4.65
N MET A 291 0.73 13.93 -5.91
CA MET A 291 -0.18 13.75 -7.05
C MET A 291 -0.07 12.37 -7.70
N SER A 292 1.06 11.69 -7.57
CA SER A 292 1.40 10.50 -8.37
C SER A 292 1.56 9.21 -7.55
N ASP A 293 1.90 9.33 -6.26
CA ASP A 293 1.99 8.18 -5.38
C ASP A 293 0.61 7.57 -5.12
N ALA A 294 0.59 6.28 -4.82
CA ALA A 294 -0.61 5.68 -4.29
C ALA A 294 -0.88 6.17 -2.86
N HIS A 295 -2.14 6.47 -2.56
CA HIS A 295 -2.57 6.93 -1.23
C HIS A 295 -3.15 5.75 -0.43
N GLY A 296 -3.46 5.93 0.85
CA GLY A 296 -4.08 4.90 1.69
C GLY A 296 -5.34 5.39 2.40
N ARG A 297 -6.03 4.47 3.08
CA ARG A 297 -7.28 4.70 3.82
C ARG A 297 -8.45 4.98 2.87
N ASP A 298 -8.99 6.20 2.93
CA ASP A 298 -10.08 6.74 2.12
C ASP A 298 -11.35 5.88 2.09
N GLN A 299 -11.97 5.77 3.26
CA GLN A 299 -13.12 4.87 3.50
C GLN A 299 -14.23 5.57 4.26
N ILE A 300 -15.47 5.24 3.92
CA ILE A 300 -16.67 5.71 4.63
C ILE A 300 -17.39 4.49 5.18
N TRP A 301 -17.49 4.41 6.50
CA TRP A 301 -18.08 3.30 7.23
C TRP A 301 -19.37 3.73 7.92
N GLN A 302 -20.37 2.86 7.85
CA GLN A 302 -21.60 2.93 8.63
C GLN A 302 -21.72 1.62 9.37
N ALA A 303 -21.62 1.65 10.70
CA ALA A 303 -21.53 0.43 11.49
C ALA A 303 -22.47 0.45 12.69
N GLU A 304 -22.96 -0.74 13.04
CA GLU A 304 -23.90 -0.96 14.14
C GLU A 304 -23.45 -2.15 15.00
N MET A 305 -23.68 -2.06 16.31
CA MET A 305 -23.40 -3.14 17.27
C MET A 305 -24.63 -3.39 18.15
N ALA A 306 -25.09 -4.63 18.20
CA ALA A 306 -26.14 -5.11 19.08
C ALA A 306 -25.55 -5.67 20.37
N LEU A 307 -26.09 -5.27 21.52
CA LEU A 307 -25.72 -5.78 22.83
C LEU A 307 -26.94 -6.29 23.58
N ASP A 308 -26.76 -7.34 24.37
CA ASP A 308 -27.74 -7.78 25.35
C ASP A 308 -27.80 -6.85 26.58
N ARG A 309 -28.66 -7.19 27.54
CA ARG A 309 -28.84 -6.39 28.78
C ARG A 309 -27.57 -6.27 29.62
N VAL A 310 -26.69 -7.26 29.56
CA VAL A 310 -25.49 -7.33 30.39
C VAL A 310 -24.24 -6.97 29.58
N GLY A 311 -24.39 -6.38 28.40
CA GLY A 311 -23.28 -5.87 27.60
C GLY A 311 -22.51 -6.93 26.80
N ASN A 312 -23.06 -8.12 26.56
CA ASN A 312 -22.47 -9.06 25.60
C ASN A 312 -22.83 -8.63 24.17
N ILE A 313 -21.86 -8.72 23.26
CA ILE A 313 -22.05 -8.48 21.83
C ILE A 313 -22.87 -9.63 21.23
N LEU A 314 -23.99 -9.27 20.62
CA LEU A 314 -24.87 -10.20 19.91
C LEU A 314 -24.60 -10.20 18.41
N ALA A 315 -24.40 -9.01 17.84
CA ALA A 315 -24.12 -8.86 16.42
C ALA A 315 -23.39 -7.57 16.08
N ILE A 316 -22.67 -7.58 14.95
CA ILE A 316 -22.08 -6.40 14.33
C ILE A 316 -22.51 -6.35 12.85
N ARG A 317 -22.98 -5.18 12.40
CA ARG A 317 -23.30 -4.91 10.99
C ARG A 317 -22.46 -3.74 10.49
N ALA A 318 -21.91 -3.82 9.29
CA ALA A 318 -21.26 -2.67 8.67
C ALA A 318 -21.47 -2.58 7.16
N ASN A 319 -21.62 -1.35 6.67
CA ASN A 319 -21.52 -1.01 5.25
C ASN A 319 -20.31 -0.08 5.05
N ALA A 320 -19.54 -0.30 3.99
CA ALA A 320 -18.33 0.46 3.74
C ALA A 320 -18.09 0.78 2.26
N ASP A 321 -17.77 2.03 1.98
CA ASP A 321 -17.29 2.47 0.67
C ASP A 321 -15.81 2.77 0.74
N PHE A 322 -15.03 2.15 -0.13
CA PHE A 322 -13.58 2.31 -0.23
C PHE A 322 -13.23 3.01 -1.53
N ALA A 323 -12.51 4.12 -1.46
CA ALA A 323 -11.97 4.74 -2.66
C ALA A 323 -10.84 3.87 -3.23
N LEU A 324 -10.93 3.53 -4.52
CA LEU A 324 -9.84 2.91 -5.28
C LEU A 324 -8.96 3.96 -5.98
N GLY A 325 -9.47 5.20 -6.10
CA GLY A 325 -8.95 6.17 -7.06
C GLY A 325 -9.46 5.87 -8.48
N ALA A 326 -8.79 6.42 -9.48
CA ALA A 326 -9.24 6.33 -10.86
C ALA A 326 -9.11 4.93 -11.48
N TYR A 327 -8.30 4.05 -10.88
CA TYR A 327 -7.99 2.72 -11.41
C TYR A 327 -7.96 1.69 -10.29
N LEU A 328 -8.35 0.45 -10.61
CA LEU A 328 -8.01 -0.71 -9.79
C LEU A 328 -6.55 -1.03 -10.10
N ALA A 329 -5.65 -0.80 -9.16
CA ALA A 329 -4.21 -0.84 -9.39
C ALA A 329 -3.46 -1.52 -8.26
N GLY A 330 -2.44 -2.32 -8.61
CA GLY A 330 -1.65 -3.08 -7.65
C GLY A 330 -2.54 -3.87 -6.69
N SER A 331 -2.34 -3.64 -5.39
CA SER A 331 -3.09 -4.29 -4.31
C SER A 331 -4.21 -3.42 -3.73
N SER A 332 -4.77 -2.47 -4.49
CA SER A 332 -5.80 -1.54 -3.97
C SER A 332 -7.09 -2.20 -3.49
N HIS A 333 -7.37 -3.44 -3.92
CA HIS A 333 -8.50 -4.24 -3.44
C HIS A 333 -8.22 -4.94 -2.09
N VAL A 334 -6.96 -5.19 -1.74
CA VAL A 334 -6.58 -5.93 -0.53
C VAL A 334 -7.11 -5.28 0.75
N PRO A 335 -7.07 -3.94 0.92
CA PRO A 335 -7.69 -3.29 2.08
C PRO A 335 -9.17 -3.61 2.27
N ILE A 336 -9.92 -3.83 1.18
CA ILE A 336 -11.35 -4.17 1.27
C ILE A 336 -11.50 -5.58 1.84
N LEU A 337 -10.81 -6.56 1.24
CA LEU A 337 -10.90 -7.96 1.66
C LEU A 337 -10.49 -8.15 3.13
N LEU A 338 -9.30 -7.67 3.50
CA LEU A 338 -8.78 -7.86 4.86
C LEU A 338 -9.60 -7.10 5.91
N ALA A 339 -10.10 -5.90 5.61
CA ALA A 339 -10.94 -5.14 6.53
C ALA A 339 -12.24 -5.88 6.84
N THR A 340 -12.87 -6.50 5.84
CA THR A 340 -14.10 -7.27 6.04
C THR A 340 -13.86 -8.58 6.81
N GLU A 341 -12.75 -9.25 6.54
CA GLU A 341 -12.39 -10.52 7.20
C GLU A 341 -12.05 -10.34 8.68
N ILE A 342 -11.30 -9.29 9.05
CA ILE A 342 -10.85 -9.06 10.43
C ILE A 342 -11.86 -8.27 11.28
N PHE A 343 -13.01 -7.89 10.72
CA PHE A 343 -13.98 -6.99 11.37
C PHE A 343 -14.48 -7.44 12.76
N PRO A 344 -14.61 -8.74 13.09
CA PRO A 344 -14.93 -9.16 14.46
C PRO A 344 -13.83 -8.78 15.49
N SER A 345 -12.60 -8.51 15.03
CA SER A 345 -11.42 -8.22 15.84
C SER A 345 -11.20 -9.30 16.91
N VAL A 346 -10.87 -8.91 18.14
CA VAL A 346 -10.60 -9.79 19.28
C VAL A 346 -11.85 -10.18 20.08
N TYR A 347 -13.04 -9.84 19.58
CA TYR A 347 -14.28 -9.97 20.34
C TYR A 347 -15.08 -11.20 19.92
N ARG A 348 -15.63 -11.90 20.92
CA ARG A 348 -16.66 -12.92 20.76
C ARG A 348 -17.94 -12.25 20.27
N CYS A 349 -18.17 -12.33 18.97
CA CYS A 349 -19.36 -11.85 18.30
C CYS A 349 -20.02 -13.04 17.58
N PRO A 350 -21.24 -13.46 17.94
CA PRO A 350 -21.88 -14.61 17.30
C PRO A 350 -22.32 -14.36 15.84
N ALA A 351 -22.71 -13.14 15.49
CA ALA A 351 -23.21 -12.82 14.16
C ALA A 351 -22.55 -11.54 13.63
N VAL A 352 -21.91 -11.63 12.47
CA VAL A 352 -21.30 -10.48 11.78
C VAL A 352 -21.81 -10.44 10.36
N HIS A 353 -22.01 -9.23 9.84
CA HIS A 353 -22.31 -9.00 8.44
C HIS A 353 -21.62 -7.71 8.00
N VAL A 354 -20.79 -7.79 6.97
CA VAL A 354 -20.09 -6.64 6.41
C VAL A 354 -20.28 -6.62 4.90
N ALA A 355 -20.81 -5.53 4.38
CA ALA A 355 -20.93 -5.28 2.94
C ALA A 355 -20.03 -4.09 2.56
N ALA A 356 -19.12 -4.31 1.61
CA ALA A 356 -18.15 -3.33 1.16
C ALA A 356 -18.21 -3.13 -0.37
N ARG A 357 -17.90 -1.91 -0.81
CA ARG A 357 -17.82 -1.54 -2.23
C ARG A 357 -16.46 -0.90 -2.54
N GLY A 358 -15.82 -1.36 -3.61
CA GLY A 358 -14.69 -0.65 -4.21
C GLY A 358 -15.21 0.41 -5.19
N ILE A 359 -14.95 1.68 -4.91
CA ILE A 359 -15.50 2.82 -5.66
C ILE A 359 -14.39 3.52 -6.44
N PHE A 360 -14.59 3.70 -7.75
CA PHE A 360 -13.73 4.56 -8.55
C PHE A 360 -13.95 6.03 -8.18
N THR A 361 -12.88 6.79 -8.05
CA THR A 361 -12.92 8.24 -7.79
C THR A 361 -11.90 8.97 -8.67
N ASN A 362 -12.13 10.25 -8.98
CA ASN A 362 -11.20 11.08 -9.74
C ASN A 362 -10.03 11.57 -8.88
N ALA A 363 -9.29 10.61 -8.32
CA ALA A 363 -8.13 10.81 -7.47
C ALA A 363 -7.05 9.75 -7.79
N PRO A 364 -5.80 9.95 -7.36
CA PRO A 364 -4.76 8.92 -7.52
C PRO A 364 -5.21 7.56 -6.98
N THR A 365 -4.58 6.47 -7.41
CA THR A 365 -4.96 5.14 -6.92
C THR A 365 -4.69 5.00 -5.42
N THR A 366 -5.51 4.23 -4.72
CA THR A 366 -5.18 3.81 -3.35
C THR A 366 -4.32 2.54 -3.36
N SER A 367 -3.62 2.27 -2.26
CA SER A 367 -2.78 1.10 -2.03
C SER A 367 -2.74 0.81 -0.53
N PRO A 368 -2.38 -0.41 -0.11
CA PRO A 368 -2.01 -0.66 1.27
C PRO A 368 -1.04 0.39 1.82
N TYR A 369 -1.41 0.98 2.95
CA TYR A 369 -0.52 1.78 3.78
C TYR A 369 -0.53 1.16 5.17
N ARG A 370 0.56 0.48 5.58
CA ARG A 370 0.73 -0.19 6.89
C ARG A 370 -0.55 -0.80 7.49
N GLY A 371 -0.76 -2.11 7.28
CA GLY A 371 -1.88 -2.87 7.84
C GLY A 371 -3.05 -3.12 6.88
N ALA A 372 -3.07 -2.49 5.71
CA ALA A 372 -3.96 -2.81 4.58
C ALA A 372 -5.45 -2.97 4.96
N GLY A 373 -6.13 -1.88 5.36
CA GLY A 373 -7.56 -1.91 5.70
C GLY A 373 -7.89 -2.41 7.10
N GLN A 374 -7.02 -3.25 7.69
CA GLN A 374 -7.20 -3.75 9.06
C GLN A 374 -7.21 -2.62 10.09
N PRO A 375 -6.28 -1.63 10.09
CA PRO A 375 -6.34 -0.51 11.03
C PRO A 375 -7.67 0.25 10.98
N GLU A 376 -8.25 0.40 9.80
CA GLU A 376 -9.51 1.10 9.56
C GLU A 376 -10.69 0.31 10.12
N ALA A 377 -10.73 -1.01 9.89
CA ALA A 377 -11.73 -1.91 10.47
C ALA A 377 -11.63 -1.93 12.01
N ILE A 378 -10.42 -2.10 12.54
CA ILE A 378 -10.15 -2.06 13.99
C ILE A 378 -10.60 -0.72 14.57
N TYR A 379 -10.30 0.40 13.90
CA TYR A 379 -10.74 1.71 14.36
C TYR A 379 -12.27 1.77 14.46
N VAL A 380 -13.01 1.30 13.46
CA VAL A 380 -14.48 1.28 13.49
C VAL A 380 -15.00 0.43 14.66
N VAL A 381 -14.46 -0.78 14.84
CA VAL A 381 -14.86 -1.70 15.91
C VAL A 381 -14.55 -1.12 17.29
N GLU A 382 -13.35 -0.58 17.50
CA GLU A 382 -12.97 0.03 18.77
C GLU A 382 -13.82 1.28 19.08
N ARG A 383 -14.22 2.05 18.07
CA ARG A 383 -15.17 3.16 18.25
C ARG A 383 -16.56 2.68 18.61
N LEU A 384 -17.03 1.54 18.06
CA LEU A 384 -18.29 0.90 18.51
C LEU A 384 -18.19 0.48 19.96
N ILE A 385 -17.06 -0.13 20.37
CA ILE A 385 -16.83 -0.57 21.75
C ILE A 385 -16.84 0.60 22.74
N GLU A 386 -16.18 1.72 22.42
CA GLU A 386 -16.23 2.91 23.29
C GLU A 386 -17.66 3.46 23.43
N ARG A 387 -18.44 3.51 22.34
CA ARG A 387 -19.85 3.93 22.39
C ARG A 387 -20.74 2.92 23.12
N ALA A 388 -20.40 1.64 23.06
CA ALA A 388 -21.06 0.59 23.80
C ALA A 388 -20.79 0.72 25.32
N ALA A 389 -19.57 1.09 25.72
CA ALA A 389 -19.25 1.39 27.11
C ALA A 389 -20.13 2.53 27.65
N GLU A 390 -20.24 3.63 26.90
CA GLU A 390 -21.11 4.77 27.23
C GLU A 390 -22.59 4.34 27.40
N ALA A 391 -23.11 3.55 26.45
CA ALA A 391 -24.52 3.15 26.45
C ALA A 391 -24.90 2.13 27.54
N THR A 392 -23.93 1.34 28.00
CA THR A 392 -24.12 0.33 29.05
C THR A 392 -23.71 0.82 30.44
N GLY A 393 -23.03 1.97 30.54
CA GLY A 393 -22.46 2.49 31.78
C GLY A 393 -21.23 1.73 32.27
N MET A 394 -20.66 0.86 31.44
CA MET A 394 -19.41 0.15 31.74
C MET A 394 -18.19 1.03 31.47
N THR A 395 -17.06 0.70 32.09
CA THR A 395 -15.78 1.28 31.71
C THR A 395 -15.29 0.68 30.39
N SER A 396 -14.42 1.41 29.67
CA SER A 396 -13.87 0.99 28.38
C SER A 396 -13.15 -0.36 28.47
N GLU A 397 -12.46 -0.65 29.58
CA GLU A 397 -11.82 -1.94 29.81
C GLU A 397 -12.82 -3.05 30.18
N GLU A 398 -13.85 -2.76 30.97
CA GLU A 398 -14.82 -3.77 31.41
C GLU A 398 -15.61 -4.35 30.23
N ILE A 399 -16.10 -3.50 29.33
CA ILE A 399 -16.86 -3.98 28.18
C ILE A 399 -16.01 -4.85 27.23
N ARG A 400 -14.71 -4.55 27.13
CA ARG A 400 -13.78 -5.36 26.34
C ARG A 400 -13.53 -6.71 26.99
N ARG A 401 -13.21 -6.74 28.29
CA ARG A 401 -12.99 -8.00 29.03
C ARG A 401 -14.17 -8.94 28.94
N ARG A 402 -15.38 -8.38 29.02
CA ARG A 402 -16.64 -9.15 28.90
C ARG A 402 -16.79 -9.84 27.54
N ASN A 403 -16.23 -9.25 26.50
CA ASN A 403 -16.43 -9.66 25.12
C ASN A 403 -15.19 -10.24 24.44
N TYR A 404 -14.03 -10.31 25.09
CA TYR A 404 -12.87 -10.96 24.46
C TYR A 404 -13.14 -12.43 24.13
N ILE A 405 -12.55 -12.90 23.04
CA ILE A 405 -12.43 -14.33 22.77
C ILE A 405 -11.53 -14.93 23.87
N HIS A 406 -11.98 -16.01 24.49
CA HIS A 406 -11.22 -16.67 25.55
C HIS A 406 -10.07 -17.50 24.97
N PRO A 407 -8.90 -17.58 25.63
CA PRO A 407 -7.78 -18.40 25.15
C PRO A 407 -8.16 -19.87 24.94
N GLU A 408 -9.05 -20.42 25.77
CA GLU A 408 -9.53 -21.80 25.69
C GLU A 408 -10.41 -22.07 24.45
N ALA A 409 -10.85 -21.02 23.75
CA ALA A 409 -11.61 -21.13 22.51
C ALA A 409 -10.70 -21.27 21.28
N MET A 410 -9.37 -21.18 21.44
CA MET A 410 -8.42 -21.26 20.33
C MET A 410 -8.12 -22.73 19.94
N PRO A 411 -8.00 -23.07 18.65
CA PRO A 411 -8.18 -22.17 17.50
C PRO A 411 -9.64 -21.75 17.31
N TYR A 412 -9.87 -20.45 17.11
CA TYR A 412 -11.21 -19.87 17.04
C TYR A 412 -11.54 -19.45 15.61
N THR A 413 -12.61 -19.99 15.04
CA THR A 413 -13.11 -19.54 13.74
C THR A 413 -14.09 -18.39 13.92
N THR A 414 -13.79 -17.23 13.35
CA THR A 414 -14.66 -16.06 13.39
C THR A 414 -15.90 -16.26 12.50
N PRO A 415 -17.00 -15.52 12.73
CA PRO A 415 -18.15 -15.53 11.81
C PRO A 415 -17.84 -15.05 10.39
N THR A 416 -16.69 -14.40 10.20
CA THR A 416 -16.16 -13.96 8.90
C THR A 416 -15.20 -14.97 8.27
N GLY A 417 -14.98 -16.13 8.90
CA GLY A 417 -14.23 -17.26 8.33
C GLY A 417 -12.74 -17.31 8.66
N GLN A 418 -12.20 -16.34 9.41
CA GLN A 418 -10.79 -16.35 9.82
C GLN A 418 -10.57 -17.32 10.98
N VAL A 419 -9.45 -18.05 10.97
CA VAL A 419 -9.07 -18.95 12.06
C VAL A 419 -7.96 -18.30 12.87
N TYR A 420 -8.25 -17.93 14.10
CA TYR A 420 -7.26 -17.41 15.03
C TYR A 420 -6.50 -18.58 15.66
N ASP A 421 -5.17 -18.51 15.61
CA ASP A 421 -4.25 -19.54 16.07
C ASP A 421 -3.98 -19.48 17.58
N GLY A 422 -3.98 -18.28 18.17
CA GLY A 422 -3.83 -18.05 19.60
C GLY A 422 -4.16 -16.61 20.03
N GLY A 423 -4.40 -16.42 21.33
CA GLY A 423 -4.66 -15.07 21.86
C GLY A 423 -4.93 -15.02 23.36
N GLU A 424 -4.11 -14.25 24.07
CA GLU A 424 -4.19 -14.00 25.52
C GLU A 424 -4.68 -12.56 25.81
N PHE A 425 -5.85 -12.20 25.24
CA PHE A 425 -6.26 -10.80 25.11
C PHE A 425 -6.50 -10.08 26.44
N ASN A 426 -7.11 -10.76 27.42
CA ASN A 426 -7.31 -10.18 28.75
C ASN A 426 -5.95 -9.98 29.45
N THR A 427 -5.07 -10.98 29.40
CA THR A 427 -3.72 -10.93 30.00
C THR A 427 -2.90 -9.76 29.47
N VAL A 428 -2.92 -9.53 28.15
CA VAL A 428 -2.22 -8.38 27.53
C VAL A 428 -2.85 -7.06 27.95
N THR A 429 -4.19 -6.98 28.00
CA THR A 429 -4.90 -5.78 28.47
C THR A 429 -4.51 -5.44 29.90
N GLU A 430 -4.50 -6.40 30.82
CA GLU A 430 -4.12 -6.17 32.22
C GLU A 430 -2.70 -5.66 32.37
N LYS A 431 -1.75 -6.27 31.65
CA LYS A 431 -0.35 -5.81 31.62
C LYS A 431 -0.23 -4.38 31.09
N ALA A 432 -0.92 -4.06 30.00
CA ALA A 432 -0.91 -2.72 29.41
C ALA A 432 -1.49 -1.68 30.38
N MET A 433 -2.59 -2.00 31.07
CA MET A 433 -3.24 -1.11 32.02
C MET A 433 -2.39 -0.84 33.27
N LEU A 434 -1.65 -1.85 33.74
CA LEU A 434 -0.67 -1.69 34.81
C LEU A 434 0.47 -0.77 34.39
N LEU A 435 1.08 -1.01 33.23
CA LEU A 435 2.18 -0.20 32.70
C LEU A 435 1.76 1.25 32.39
N ALA A 436 0.52 1.46 31.98
CA ALA A 436 -0.05 2.78 31.72
C ALA A 436 -0.45 3.54 32.99
N ASP A 437 -0.29 2.93 34.17
CA ASP A 437 -0.72 3.47 35.46
C ASP A 437 -2.20 3.90 35.44
N HIS A 438 -3.06 3.03 34.92
CA HIS A 438 -4.47 3.35 34.72
C HIS A 438 -5.19 3.66 36.04
N ALA A 439 -4.85 2.94 37.12
CA ALA A 439 -5.45 3.15 38.44
C ALA A 439 -5.31 4.61 38.95
N ASN A 440 -4.21 5.28 38.61
CA ASN A 440 -3.98 6.68 38.99
C ASN A 440 -4.39 7.69 37.91
N PHE A 441 -5.08 7.27 36.85
CA PHE A 441 -5.51 8.18 35.77
C PHE A 441 -6.40 9.33 36.28
N GLY A 442 -7.30 9.07 37.24
CA GLY A 442 -8.17 10.10 37.82
C GLY A 442 -7.38 11.27 38.45
N LEU A 443 -6.36 10.95 39.24
CA LEU A 443 -5.47 11.95 39.86
C LEU A 443 -4.74 12.77 38.78
N ARG A 444 -4.21 12.07 37.77
CA ARG A 444 -3.56 12.70 36.61
C ARG A 444 -4.52 13.62 35.86
N ARG A 445 -5.79 13.25 35.70
CA ARG A 445 -6.80 14.07 35.03
C ARG A 445 -7.07 15.37 35.81
N THR A 446 -7.33 15.28 37.11
CA THR A 446 -7.55 16.46 37.97
C THR A 446 -6.37 17.42 37.96
N ASP A 447 -5.14 16.92 37.96
CA ASP A 447 -3.95 17.76 37.83
C ASP A 447 -3.84 18.48 36.47
N SER A 448 -4.29 17.85 35.37
CA SER A 448 -4.39 18.53 34.07
C SER A 448 -5.48 19.60 34.05
N GLU A 449 -6.65 19.31 34.62
CA GLU A 449 -7.77 20.25 34.72
C GLU A 449 -7.39 21.51 35.51
N ARG A 450 -6.67 21.36 36.64
CA ARG A 450 -6.13 22.49 37.42
C ARG A 450 -5.18 23.39 36.62
N ARG A 451 -4.60 22.88 35.54
CA ARG A 451 -3.70 23.60 34.62
C ARG A 451 -4.40 24.06 33.34
N GLY A 452 -5.73 24.00 33.29
CA GLY A 452 -6.52 24.39 32.12
C GLY A 452 -6.36 23.46 30.92
N ARG A 453 -6.01 22.18 31.15
CA ARG A 453 -5.81 21.17 30.08
C ARG A 453 -6.82 20.03 30.21
N LEU A 454 -7.22 19.47 29.09
CA LEU A 454 -7.99 18.22 29.02
C LEU A 454 -7.05 17.02 28.92
N ARG A 455 -7.40 15.92 29.57
CA ARG A 455 -6.66 14.67 29.53
C ARG A 455 -7.64 13.53 29.26
N GLY A 456 -7.40 12.80 28.17
CA GLY A 456 -8.11 11.57 27.82
C GLY A 456 -7.26 10.33 28.05
N PHE A 457 -7.92 9.20 28.23
CA PHE A 457 -7.30 7.87 28.22
C PHE A 457 -7.94 7.09 27.08
N GLY A 458 -7.13 6.63 26.13
CA GLY A 458 -7.59 5.86 24.98
C GLY A 458 -7.15 4.41 25.12
N ILE A 459 -8.08 3.48 24.91
CA ILE A 459 -7.77 2.05 24.79
C ILE A 459 -8.12 1.65 23.36
N SER A 460 -7.21 0.92 22.73
CA SER A 460 -7.46 0.25 21.46
C SER A 460 -6.81 -1.12 21.54
N TYR A 461 -7.57 -2.16 21.24
CA TYR A 461 -7.08 -3.52 21.10
C TYR A 461 -7.21 -3.96 19.65
N PHE A 462 -6.24 -4.72 19.16
CA PHE A 462 -6.25 -5.21 17.79
C PHE A 462 -5.68 -6.61 17.66
N ILE A 463 -6.01 -7.24 16.53
CA ILE A 463 -5.40 -8.45 16.00
C ILE A 463 -5.09 -8.19 14.53
N GLU A 464 -4.04 -8.79 14.00
CA GLU A 464 -3.58 -8.54 12.63
C GLU A 464 -3.37 -9.87 11.89
N ILE A 465 -3.92 -9.96 10.69
CA ILE A 465 -3.58 -10.98 9.70
C ILE A 465 -2.23 -10.61 9.11
N THR A 466 -1.24 -11.47 9.29
CA THR A 466 0.13 -11.29 8.77
C THR A 466 0.53 -12.47 7.89
N ALA A 467 1.62 -12.33 7.13
CA ALA A 467 2.18 -13.40 6.29
C ALA A 467 1.20 -14.02 5.27
N ILE A 468 0.38 -13.19 4.62
CA ILE A 468 -0.63 -13.59 3.62
C ILE A 468 -0.07 -14.19 2.32
N GLN A 469 1.23 -14.05 2.07
CA GLN A 469 1.90 -14.52 0.85
C GLN A 469 3.11 -15.38 1.23
N GLY A 470 3.32 -16.44 0.45
CA GLY A 470 4.53 -17.26 0.55
C GLY A 470 5.73 -16.54 -0.07
N ASP A 471 6.91 -16.73 0.51
CA ASP A 471 8.18 -16.25 -0.01
C ASP A 471 9.18 -17.43 -0.03
N ARG A 472 10.28 -17.26 -0.76
CA ARG A 472 11.35 -18.24 -0.86
C ARG A 472 12.67 -17.63 -0.41
N MET A 473 13.35 -18.34 0.47
CA MET A 473 14.74 -18.06 0.83
C MET A 473 15.63 -19.23 0.46
N GLU A 474 16.84 -18.94 -0.02
CA GLU A 474 17.88 -19.93 -0.27
C GLU A 474 19.07 -19.64 0.66
N ILE A 475 19.54 -20.67 1.37
CA ILE A 475 20.72 -20.58 2.23
C ILE A 475 21.84 -21.39 1.58
N ARG A 476 22.92 -20.70 1.17
CA ARG A 476 24.10 -21.30 0.57
C ARG A 476 25.25 -21.30 1.55
N LEU A 477 25.90 -22.45 1.71
CA LEU A 477 27.14 -22.59 2.49
C LEU A 477 28.32 -22.68 1.52
N ASP A 478 29.35 -21.88 1.74
CA ASP A 478 30.59 -21.98 0.98
C ASP A 478 31.64 -22.86 1.70
N PRO A 479 32.67 -23.36 1.00
CA PRO A 479 33.70 -24.22 1.59
C PRO A 479 34.47 -23.62 2.77
N SER A 480 34.46 -22.29 2.95
CA SER A 480 35.08 -21.67 4.12
C SER A 480 34.21 -21.84 5.38
N GLY A 481 32.92 -22.14 5.21
CA GLY A 481 31.89 -22.18 6.25
C GLY A 481 31.16 -20.84 6.42
N ALA A 482 31.30 -19.89 5.50
CA ALA A 482 30.45 -18.71 5.46
C ALA A 482 29.11 -19.02 4.77
N VAL A 483 28.11 -18.20 5.06
CA VAL A 483 26.72 -18.45 4.68
C VAL A 483 26.16 -17.25 3.92
N THR A 484 25.51 -17.50 2.79
CA THR A 484 24.77 -16.49 2.03
C THR A 484 23.28 -16.82 2.06
N VAL A 485 22.48 -15.87 2.52
CA VAL A 485 21.02 -15.90 2.44
C VAL A 485 20.60 -15.10 1.21
N LEU A 486 19.92 -15.75 0.27
CA LEU A 486 19.23 -15.11 -0.85
C LEU A 486 17.75 -15.04 -0.47
N ALA A 487 17.20 -13.83 -0.31
CA ALA A 487 15.82 -13.63 0.13
C ALA A 487 14.99 -12.97 -0.97
N GLY A 488 13.82 -13.55 -1.26
CA GLY A 488 12.79 -12.94 -2.11
C GLY A 488 12.18 -11.69 -1.48
N THR A 489 11.99 -11.72 -0.15
CA THR A 489 11.63 -10.51 0.60
C THR A 489 12.67 -9.41 0.41
N PHE A 490 12.23 -8.16 0.49
CA PHE A 490 13.12 -7.01 0.35
C PHE A 490 12.95 -6.00 1.48
N SER A 491 14.06 -5.44 1.96
CA SER A 491 14.10 -4.47 3.06
C SER A 491 14.02 -3.03 2.58
N HIS A 492 13.17 -2.25 3.22
CA HIS A 492 12.99 -0.80 3.04
C HIS A 492 13.14 -0.07 4.39
N GLY A 493 13.89 -0.67 5.32
CA GLY A 493 14.24 -0.10 6.62
C GLY A 493 13.93 -0.98 7.84
N GLN A 494 13.25 -2.12 7.66
CA GLN A 494 12.83 -3.02 8.74
C GLN A 494 13.94 -3.93 9.29
N GLY A 495 15.13 -3.88 8.72
CA GLY A 495 16.34 -4.51 9.28
C GLY A 495 16.55 -5.98 8.97
N HIS A 496 16.12 -6.45 7.79
CA HIS A 496 16.36 -7.82 7.35
C HIS A 496 17.85 -8.22 7.38
N GLU A 497 18.76 -7.28 7.08
CA GLU A 497 20.21 -7.52 7.10
C GLU A 497 20.78 -7.82 8.49
N THR A 498 20.01 -7.56 9.54
CA THR A 498 20.34 -7.91 10.91
C THR A 498 19.51 -9.09 11.39
N VAL A 499 18.19 -9.06 11.16
CA VAL A 499 17.26 -10.07 11.64
C VAL A 499 17.52 -11.43 10.97
N PHE A 500 17.60 -11.52 9.64
CA PHE A 500 17.78 -12.84 9.00
C PHE A 500 19.10 -13.52 9.38
N PRO A 501 20.25 -12.82 9.44
CA PRO A 501 21.46 -13.40 10.02
C PRO A 501 21.32 -13.89 11.46
N GLN A 502 20.48 -13.24 12.30
CA GLN A 502 20.23 -13.69 13.66
C GLN A 502 19.47 -15.03 13.66
N LEU A 503 18.43 -15.18 12.83
CA LEU A 503 17.71 -16.45 12.68
C LEU A 503 18.64 -17.57 12.22
N VAL A 504 19.40 -17.31 11.14
CA VAL A 504 20.30 -18.33 10.56
C VAL A 504 21.46 -18.69 11.50
N SER A 505 21.96 -17.73 12.28
CA SER A 505 22.97 -17.95 13.33
C SER A 505 22.46 -18.92 14.40
N ASP A 506 21.22 -18.73 14.85
CA ASP A 506 20.58 -19.59 15.85
C ASP A 506 20.32 -21.00 15.31
N TRP A 507 19.87 -21.11 14.06
CA TRP A 507 19.58 -22.41 13.42
C TRP A 507 20.83 -23.24 13.11
N LEU A 508 21.89 -22.61 12.62
CA LEU A 508 23.08 -23.31 12.09
C LEU A 508 24.29 -23.25 13.02
N GLY A 509 24.24 -22.45 14.09
CA GLY A 509 25.36 -22.26 15.00
C GLY A 509 26.56 -21.53 14.37
N VAL A 510 26.35 -20.78 13.28
CA VAL A 510 27.39 -19.98 12.61
C VAL A 510 27.33 -18.54 13.12
N SER A 511 28.48 -17.89 13.30
CA SER A 511 28.53 -16.49 13.75
C SER A 511 27.85 -15.55 12.76
N MET A 512 27.09 -14.56 13.26
CA MET A 512 26.37 -13.59 12.42
C MET A 512 27.28 -12.83 11.45
N GLU A 513 28.54 -12.55 11.81
CA GLU A 513 29.48 -11.85 10.93
C GLU A 513 29.82 -12.65 9.66
N ARG A 514 29.66 -13.98 9.71
CA ARG A 514 29.90 -14.89 8.59
C ARG A 514 28.67 -15.10 7.71
N ILE A 515 27.55 -14.46 8.04
CA ILE A 515 26.30 -14.58 7.30
C ILE A 515 26.09 -13.29 6.51
N ARG A 516 25.87 -13.42 5.20
CA ARG A 516 25.57 -12.31 4.28
C ARG A 516 24.15 -12.45 3.75
N LEU A 517 23.41 -11.34 3.72
CA LEU A 517 22.11 -11.25 3.04
C LEU A 517 22.29 -10.69 1.62
N VAL A 518 21.52 -11.23 0.68
CA VAL A 518 21.34 -10.74 -0.68
C VAL A 518 19.84 -10.70 -0.95
N GLN A 519 19.38 -9.53 -1.39
CA GLN A 519 17.99 -9.22 -1.72
C GLN A 519 18.01 -8.10 -2.77
N GLY A 520 16.86 -7.77 -3.35
CA GLY A 520 16.73 -6.57 -4.18
C GLY A 520 17.19 -6.69 -5.63
N ASP A 521 17.86 -7.77 -6.02
CA ASP A 521 18.40 -7.96 -7.37
C ASP A 521 17.86 -9.26 -7.98
N THR A 522 16.96 -9.11 -8.95
CA THR A 522 16.22 -10.20 -9.59
C THR A 522 17.07 -11.15 -10.43
N ASP A 523 18.33 -10.80 -10.73
CA ASP A 523 19.30 -11.72 -11.34
C ASP A 523 20.04 -12.57 -10.30
N ARG A 524 20.11 -12.10 -9.06
CA ARG A 524 20.83 -12.77 -7.96
C ARG A 524 19.90 -13.61 -7.10
N VAL A 525 18.63 -13.23 -7.04
CA VAL A 525 17.56 -13.92 -6.32
C VAL A 525 16.49 -14.32 -7.32
N ALA A 526 16.24 -15.62 -7.47
CA ALA A 526 15.38 -16.13 -8.55
C ALA A 526 13.87 -15.90 -8.33
N TYR A 527 13.41 -15.88 -7.07
CA TYR A 527 12.00 -15.78 -6.69
C TYR A 527 11.83 -14.83 -5.51
N GLY A 528 10.71 -14.12 -5.46
CA GLY A 528 10.31 -13.16 -4.41
C GLY A 528 8.99 -12.49 -4.73
#